data_AF-A0A562NW42-F1
#
_entry.id   AF-A0A562NW42-F1
#
_cell.length_a   1.000
_cell.length_b   1.000
_cell.length_c   1.000
_cell.angle_alpha   90.00
_cell.angle_beta   90.00
_cell.angle_gamma   90.00
#
_symmetry.space_group_name_H-M   'P 1'
#
loop_
_entity.id
_entity.type
_entity.pdbx_description
1 polymer ?
#
loop_
_entity_poly.entity_id
_entity_poly.type
_entity_poly.pdbx_seq_one_letter_code
_entity_poly.pdbx_strand_id
1 'polypeptide(L)'
;MIPVGTPVQSITDNFLGIVTAHKGAAEGQIACEVTTVEVPLNRSRIYRDEDLATYAATPTPYAVGSKVRCYGQDAEIITYNADDDTYELVSMVTLPSGSIVVRHWYPAVPAWHIWLWHGNDAVPSEPPA
;
A
#
# COMPACT_ATOMS: atom_id res chain seq x y z
N MET A 1 -8.65 10.67 14.94
CA MET A 1 -8.06 9.35 14.60
C MET A 1 -8.28 9.08 13.14
N ILE A 2 -7.21 9.18 12.36
CA ILE A 2 -7.24 8.89 10.93
C ILE A 2 -7.29 7.35 10.75
N PRO A 3 -8.26 6.79 10.00
CA PRO A 3 -8.39 5.34 9.84
C PRO A 3 -7.18 4.69 9.13
N VAL A 4 -6.92 3.42 9.44
CA VAL A 4 -5.97 2.59 8.67
C VAL A 4 -6.45 2.48 7.22
N GLY A 5 -5.51 2.54 6.27
CA GLY A 5 -5.78 2.58 4.84
C GLY A 5 -6.00 3.98 4.27
N THR A 6 -6.08 5.01 5.12
CA THR A 6 -6.30 6.38 4.66
C THR A 6 -5.01 6.95 4.03
N PRO A 7 -5.08 7.48 2.80
CA PRO A 7 -4.01 8.29 2.21
C PRO A 7 -3.82 9.58 3.01
N VAL A 8 -2.57 9.88 3.36
CA VAL A 8 -2.21 11.08 4.13
C VAL A 8 -0.99 11.77 3.54
N GLN A 9 -0.92 13.08 3.75
CA GLN A 9 0.28 13.89 3.52
C GLN A 9 0.78 14.40 4.87
N SER A 10 2.09 14.27 5.12
CA SER A 10 2.70 14.91 6.28
C SER A 10 2.80 16.41 6.07
N ILE A 11 2.35 17.18 7.05
CA ILE A 11 2.40 18.64 7.04
C ILE A 11 3.84 19.14 7.25
N THR A 12 4.64 18.38 8.02
CA THR A 12 6.02 18.75 8.38
C THR A 12 7.01 18.42 7.27
N ASP A 13 6.85 17.24 6.67
CA ASP A 13 7.84 16.65 5.76
C ASP A 13 7.37 16.65 4.30
N ASN A 14 6.12 17.02 4.02
CA ASN A 14 5.48 17.07 2.70
C ASN A 14 5.46 15.77 1.88
N PHE A 15 5.78 14.61 2.46
CA PHE A 15 5.69 13.32 1.76
C PHE A 15 4.28 12.72 1.81
N LEU A 16 3.99 11.87 0.83
CA LEU A 16 2.74 11.09 0.75
C LEU A 16 2.90 9.68 1.34
N GLY A 17 1.88 9.23 2.06
CA GLY A 17 1.86 7.91 2.70
C GLY A 17 0.46 7.36 2.96
N ILE A 18 0.41 6.16 3.53
CA ILE A 18 -0.82 5.48 3.96
C ILE A 18 -0.71 5.15 5.45
N VAL A 19 -1.75 5.43 6.22
CA VAL A 19 -1.83 4.96 7.61
C VAL A 19 -1.93 3.44 7.63
N THR A 20 -0.94 2.75 8.18
CA THR A 20 -0.90 1.27 8.22
C THR A 20 -1.24 0.71 9.59
N ALA A 21 -1.08 1.48 10.67
CA ALA A 21 -1.41 1.08 12.02
C ALA A 21 -1.57 2.30 12.96
N HIS A 22 -2.12 2.06 14.14
CA HIS A 22 -2.05 2.98 15.27
C HIS A 22 -1.09 2.45 16.32
N LYS A 23 -0.26 3.32 16.90
CA LYS A 23 0.71 2.98 17.94
C LYS A 23 0.51 3.86 19.17
N GLY A 24 0.80 3.30 20.34
CA GLY A 24 0.91 4.09 21.55
C GLY A 24 2.08 5.07 21.47
N ALA A 25 1.87 6.29 21.95
CA ALA A 25 2.86 7.35 22.08
C ALA A 25 3.00 7.77 23.55
N ALA A 26 3.94 8.68 23.83
CA ALA A 26 4.14 9.21 25.17
C ALA A 26 2.83 9.79 25.76
N GLU A 27 2.72 9.79 27.09
CA GLU A 27 1.58 10.37 27.81
C GLU A 27 0.21 9.73 27.49
N GLY A 28 0.20 8.48 27.02
CA GLY A 28 -1.04 7.76 26.69
C GLY A 28 -1.70 8.22 25.39
N GLN A 29 -0.97 8.99 24.57
CA GLN A 29 -1.45 9.41 23.26
C GLN A 29 -1.39 8.27 22.24
N ILE A 30 -2.09 8.44 21.12
CA ILE A 30 -2.08 7.51 19.99
C ILE A 30 -1.48 8.24 18.79
N ALA A 31 -0.53 7.59 18.13
CA ALA A 31 0.11 8.06 16.91
C ALA A 31 -0.26 7.15 15.73
N CYS A 32 -0.26 7.72 14.53
CA CYS A 32 -0.42 7.00 13.28
C CYS A 32 0.95 6.49 12.79
N GLU A 33 1.05 5.19 12.51
CA GLU A 33 2.14 4.66 11.69
C GLU A 33 1.76 4.83 10.22
N VAL A 34 2.60 5.55 9.48
CA VAL A 34 2.40 5.90 8.07
C VAL A 34 3.52 5.26 7.26
N THR A 35 3.17 4.50 6.23
CA THR A 35 4.14 3.95 5.27
C THR A 35 4.18 4.81 4.02
N THR A 36 5.37 5.22 3.62
CA THR A 36 5.62 6.09 2.44
C THR A 36 5.29 5.39 1.13
N VAL A 37 4.68 6.10 0.17
CA VAL A 37 4.37 5.57 -1.17
C VAL A 37 5.35 6.04 -2.27
N GLU A 38 6.22 7.02 -1.96
CA GLU A 38 7.12 7.67 -2.94
C GLU A 38 8.56 7.17 -2.89
N VAL A 39 8.90 6.32 -1.91
CA VAL A 39 10.29 5.87 -1.68
C VAL A 39 10.40 4.40 -2.12
N PRO A 40 11.40 4.02 -2.95
CA PRO A 40 11.57 2.64 -3.46
C PRO A 40 11.67 1.55 -2.38
N LEU A 41 11.87 1.96 -1.13
CA LEU A 41 11.74 1.13 0.06
C LEU A 41 10.65 1.75 0.92
N ASN A 42 9.52 1.05 1.04
CA ASN A 42 8.46 1.39 2.00
C ASN A 42 9.09 1.62 3.39
N ARG A 43 9.12 2.87 3.85
CA ARG A 43 9.57 3.21 5.20
C ARG A 43 8.36 3.58 6.03
N SER A 44 8.18 2.86 7.13
CA SER A 44 7.21 3.24 8.16
C SER A 44 7.78 4.37 9.00
N ARG A 45 6.96 5.39 9.22
CA ARG A 45 7.25 6.57 10.04
C ARG A 45 6.06 6.80 10.99
N ILE A 46 6.29 7.45 12.11
CA ILE A 46 5.27 7.65 13.16
C ILE A 46 4.95 9.14 13.25
N TYR A 47 3.66 9.46 13.16
CA TYR A 47 3.14 10.83 13.20
C TYR A 47 2.02 10.97 14.21
N ARG A 48 1.86 12.15 14.79
CA ARG A 48 0.61 12.49 15.48
C ARG A 48 -0.45 12.79 14.44
N ASP A 49 -1.72 12.62 14.82
CA ASP A 49 -2.85 12.97 13.95
C ASP A 49 -2.81 14.42 13.46
N GLU A 50 -2.35 15.34 14.31
CA GLU A 50 -2.23 16.79 14.01
C GLU A 50 -1.16 17.12 12.96
N ASP A 51 -0.21 16.21 12.73
CA ASP A 51 0.87 16.38 11.75
C ASP A 51 0.48 15.86 10.35
N LEU A 52 -0.74 15.33 10.20
CA LEU A 52 -1.22 14.68 9.00
C LEU A 52 -2.45 15.40 8.43
N ALA A 53 -2.42 15.62 7.12
CA ALA A 53 -3.60 16.00 6.35
C ALA A 53 -4.10 14.79 5.56
N THR A 54 -5.41 14.58 5.50
CA THR A 54 -5.99 13.55 4.62
C THR A 54 -5.78 13.94 3.16
N TYR A 55 -5.28 13.01 2.36
CA TYR A 55 -5.05 13.20 0.94
C TYR A 55 -6.23 12.60 0.16
N ALA A 56 -7.00 13.45 -0.52
CA ALA A 56 -8.28 13.06 -1.11
C ALA A 56 -8.18 12.25 -2.42
N ALA A 57 -7.00 11.80 -2.82
CA ALA A 57 -6.87 10.91 -3.98
C ALA A 57 -7.27 9.49 -3.55
N THR A 58 -8.53 9.14 -3.71
CA THR A 58 -8.95 7.74 -3.72
C THR A 58 -8.34 7.09 -4.97
N PRO A 59 -7.44 6.09 -4.83
CA PRO A 59 -6.90 5.40 -5.99
C PRO A 59 -8.05 4.79 -6.78
N THR A 60 -8.05 4.97 -8.11
CA THR A 60 -9.03 4.28 -8.95
C THR A 60 -8.82 2.77 -8.79
N PRO A 61 -9.88 1.98 -8.51
CA PRO A 61 -9.74 0.54 -8.40
C PRO A 61 -9.11 -0.07 -9.65
N TYR A 62 -8.17 -0.99 -9.47
CA TYR A 62 -7.55 -1.71 -10.56
C TYR A 62 -8.55 -2.68 -11.18
N ALA A 63 -8.54 -2.82 -12.50
CA ALA A 63 -9.45 -3.73 -13.18
C ALA A 63 -9.12 -5.20 -12.86
N VAL A 64 -10.14 -6.04 -12.78
CA VAL A 64 -9.98 -7.50 -12.74
C VAL A 64 -9.18 -7.97 -13.97
N GLY A 65 -8.23 -8.88 -13.75
CA GLY A 65 -7.26 -9.34 -14.74
C GLY A 65 -5.99 -8.49 -14.84
N SER A 66 -5.90 -7.37 -14.11
CA SER A 66 -4.68 -6.56 -14.08
C SER A 66 -3.59 -7.26 -13.28
N LYS A 67 -2.35 -7.10 -13.74
CA LYS A 67 -1.15 -7.47 -12.97
C LYS A 67 -0.78 -6.33 -12.04
N VAL A 68 -0.66 -6.65 -10.76
CA VAL A 68 -0.32 -5.70 -9.69
C VAL A 68 0.76 -6.30 -8.81
N ARG A 69 1.39 -5.47 -7.98
CA ARG A 69 2.34 -5.93 -6.98
C ARG A 69 1.67 -6.01 -5.60
N CYS A 70 1.88 -7.11 -4.89
CA CYS A 70 1.35 -7.30 -3.54
C CYS A 70 2.39 -8.06 -2.69
N TYR A 71 2.71 -7.57 -1.50
CA TYR A 71 3.74 -8.15 -0.62
C TYR A 71 5.08 -8.40 -1.34
N GLY A 72 5.44 -7.52 -2.29
CA GLY A 72 6.65 -7.63 -3.10
C GLY A 72 6.61 -8.66 -4.25
N GLN A 73 5.49 -9.35 -4.45
CA GLN A 73 5.29 -10.33 -5.52
C GLN A 73 4.33 -9.82 -6.60
N ASP A 74 4.55 -10.22 -7.85
CA ASP A 74 3.62 -9.98 -8.94
C ASP A 74 2.39 -10.89 -8.78
N ALA A 75 1.20 -10.31 -8.84
CA ALA A 75 -0.06 -11.00 -8.69
C ALA A 75 -1.08 -10.50 -9.73
N GLU A 76 -2.06 -11.33 -10.05
CA GLU A 76 -3.20 -10.99 -10.89
C GLU A 76 -4.45 -10.82 -10.04
N ILE A 77 -5.22 -9.76 -10.31
CA ILE A 77 -6.53 -9.54 -9.68
C ILE A 77 -7.55 -10.51 -10.26
N ILE A 78 -8.14 -11.32 -9.40
CA ILE A 78 -9.21 -12.27 -9.76
C ILE A 78 -10.58 -11.64 -9.54
N THR A 79 -10.76 -10.94 -8.43
CA THR A 79 -12.03 -10.34 -8.03
C THR A 79 -11.77 -9.03 -7.29
N TYR A 80 -12.71 -8.09 -7.37
CA TYR A 80 -12.78 -6.91 -6.51
C TYR A 80 -14.15 -6.86 -5.82
N ASN A 81 -14.14 -6.75 -4.50
CA ASN A 81 -15.31 -6.57 -3.66
C ASN A 81 -15.41 -5.09 -3.27
N ALA A 82 -16.40 -4.40 -3.82
CA ALA A 82 -16.62 -2.98 -3.60
C ALA A 82 -17.23 -2.64 -2.23
N ASP A 83 -17.89 -3.61 -1.56
CA ASP A 83 -18.52 -3.37 -0.26
C ASP A 83 -17.45 -3.24 0.85
N ASP A 84 -16.40 -4.05 0.76
CA ASP A 84 -15.30 -4.10 1.72
C ASP A 84 -14.01 -3.43 1.23
N ASP A 85 -14.00 -2.90 0.00
CA ASP A 85 -12.81 -2.34 -0.68
C ASP A 85 -11.61 -3.30 -0.67
N THR A 86 -11.85 -4.56 -1.06
CA THR A 86 -10.86 -5.63 -1.06
C THR A 86 -10.72 -6.33 -2.41
N TYR A 87 -9.55 -6.88 -2.66
CA TYR A 87 -9.22 -7.69 -3.83
C TYR A 87 -8.94 -9.14 -3.46
N GLU A 88 -9.32 -10.03 -4.36
CA GLU A 88 -8.78 -11.38 -4.42
C GLU A 88 -7.65 -11.42 -5.45
N LEU A 89 -6.47 -11.89 -5.05
CA LEU A 89 -5.28 -11.94 -5.90
C LEU A 89 -4.72 -13.34 -6.00
N VAL A 90 -4.12 -13.67 -7.15
CA VAL A 90 -3.28 -14.86 -7.29
C VAL A 90 -1.87 -14.48 -7.73
N SER A 91 -0.87 -14.98 -7.02
CA SER A 91 0.53 -14.91 -7.43
C SER A 91 1.00 -16.28 -7.90
N MET A 92 1.82 -16.30 -8.95
CA MET A 92 2.48 -17.49 -9.45
C MET A 92 3.98 -17.26 -9.47
N VAL A 93 4.71 -18.03 -8.66
CA VAL A 93 6.17 -17.95 -8.57
C VAL A 93 6.76 -19.25 -9.09
N THR A 94 7.61 -19.14 -10.11
CA THR A 94 8.46 -20.26 -10.52
C THR A 94 9.74 -20.21 -9.70
N LEU A 95 10.02 -21.26 -8.93
CA LEU A 95 11.25 -21.32 -8.14
C LEU A 95 12.48 -21.40 -9.06
N PRO A 96 13.69 -21.01 -8.59
CA PRO A 96 14.91 -21.05 -9.39
C PRO A 96 15.26 -22.42 -9.97
N SER A 97 14.73 -23.50 -9.38
CA SER A 97 14.86 -24.86 -9.90
C SER A 97 14.06 -25.14 -11.17
N GLY A 98 13.17 -24.23 -11.60
CA GLY A 98 12.38 -24.30 -12.83
C GLY A 98 11.22 -25.30 -12.81
N SER A 99 11.29 -26.34 -11.98
CA SER A 99 10.32 -27.45 -11.96
C SER A 99 9.15 -27.25 -10.99
N ILE A 100 9.21 -26.24 -10.13
CA ILE A 100 8.20 -25.99 -9.08
C ILE A 100 7.55 -24.64 -9.32
N VAL A 101 6.24 -24.68 -9.54
CA VAL A 101 5.40 -23.49 -9.59
C VAL A 101 4.60 -23.43 -8.30
N VAL A 102 4.84 -22.37 -7.52
CA VAL A 102 4.06 -22.07 -6.31
C VAL A 102 2.95 -21.12 -6.70
N ARG A 103 1.71 -21.49 -6.39
CA ARG A 103 0.55 -20.60 -6.51
C ARG A 103 0.19 -20.10 -5.11
N HIS A 104 0.18 -18.80 -4.92
CA HIS A 104 -0.26 -18.17 -3.67
C HIS A 104 -1.57 -17.44 -3.92
N TRP A 105 -2.59 -17.71 -3.10
CA TRP A 105 -3.88 -17.05 -3.16
C TRP A 105 -4.04 -16.09 -1.99
N TYR A 106 -4.47 -14.87 -2.28
CA TYR A 106 -4.75 -13.84 -1.29
C TYR A 106 -6.25 -13.48 -1.37
N PRO A 107 -7.10 -13.97 -0.45
CA PRO A 107 -8.56 -13.90 -0.60
C PRO A 107 -9.23 -12.60 -0.14
N ALA A 108 -8.49 -11.67 0.48
CA ALA A 108 -9.06 -10.42 1.00
C ALA A 108 -7.97 -9.36 1.23
N VAL A 109 -7.34 -8.91 0.15
CA VAL A 109 -6.30 -7.87 0.22
C VAL A 109 -6.95 -6.49 0.19
N PRO A 110 -6.77 -5.64 1.22
CA PRO A 110 -7.30 -4.28 1.18
C PRO A 110 -6.76 -3.47 0.00
N ALA A 111 -7.60 -2.65 -0.64
CA ALA A 111 -7.21 -1.88 -1.82
C ALA A 111 -5.99 -0.96 -1.58
N TRP A 112 -5.95 -0.31 -0.41
CA TRP A 112 -4.81 0.53 -0.02
C TRP A 112 -3.49 -0.25 0.03
N HIS A 113 -3.52 -1.56 0.27
CA HIS A 113 -2.32 -2.37 0.29
C HIS A 113 -1.76 -2.58 -1.12
N ILE A 114 -2.61 -2.75 -2.13
CA ILE A 114 -2.16 -2.78 -3.52
C ILE A 114 -1.57 -1.44 -3.92
N TRP A 115 -2.21 -0.34 -3.52
CA TRP A 115 -1.70 1.00 -3.79
C TRP A 115 -0.30 1.23 -3.20
N LEU A 116 -0.05 0.74 -1.98
CA LEU A 116 1.27 0.80 -1.34
C LEU A 116 2.38 0.15 -2.19
N TRP A 117 2.10 -1.01 -2.79
CA TRP A 117 3.11 -1.77 -3.52
C TRP A 117 3.20 -1.37 -4.99
N HIS A 118 2.08 -1.01 -5.61
CA HIS A 118 2.04 -0.64 -7.02
C HIS A 118 2.42 0.83 -7.25
N GLY A 119 2.13 1.75 -6.32
CA GLY A 119 2.53 3.15 -6.40
C GLY A 119 4.06 3.34 -6.48
N ASN A 120 4.82 2.42 -5.87
CA ASN A 120 6.28 2.41 -5.95
C ASN A 120 6.85 2.13 -7.35
N ASP A 121 6.10 1.45 -8.22
CA ASP A 121 6.54 1.17 -9.61
C ASP A 121 6.25 2.35 -10.56
N ALA A 122 5.40 3.30 -10.14
CA ALA A 122 5.00 4.46 -10.95
C ALA A 122 5.89 5.69 -10.74
N VAL A 123 6.92 5.63 -9.90
CA VAL A 123 7.92 6.70 -9.77
C VAL A 123 8.97 6.49 -10.87
N PRO A 124 8.98 7.30 -11.95
CA PRO A 124 10.04 7.23 -12.95
C PRO A 124 11.39 7.46 -12.28
N SER A 125 12.36 6.59 -12.57
CA SER A 125 13.71 6.61 -12.01
C SER A 125 14.63 7.66 -12.65
N GLU A 126 14.10 8.58 -13.45
CA GLU A 126 14.89 9.63 -14.11
C GLU A 126 14.52 11.04 -13.62
N PRO A 127 15.50 11.86 -13.19
CA PRO A 127 15.28 13.28 -13.02
C PRO A 127 15.03 13.92 -14.39
N PRO A 128 14.19 14.97 -14.49
CA PRO A 128 14.03 15.72 -15.72
C PRO A 128 15.38 16.29 -16.16
N ALA A 129 15.68 16.09 -17.45
CA ALA A 129 16.86 16.62 -18.14
C ALA A 129 16.87 18.16 -18.21
#